data_AF-A0A2N0AGH0-F1
#
_entry.id   AF-A0A2N0AGH0-F1
#
_cell.length_a   1.000
_cell.length_b   1.000
_cell.length_c   1.000
_cell.angle_alpha   90.00
_cell.angle_beta   90.00
_cell.angle_gamma   90.00
#
_symmetry.space_group_name_H-M   'P 1'
#
loop_
_entity.id
_entity.type
_entity.pdbx_description
1 polymer ?
#
loop_
_entity_poly.entity_id
_entity_poly.type
_entity_poly.pdbx_seq_one_letter_code
_entity_poly.pdbx_strand_id
1 'polypeptide(L)'
;MKTNQPEETQLIERARTGDRRALESLLSKVQTWIYNVIRRILLNPQEAEDLTQEVLLKIATNLAAYDPTRASFKTWAYRISVNHALNGKRGMLEEITTGFSEYANELEKMPNIDIPANELSSPENLVLIEEAKASCTLGMLLCLDREQRIALILADLMGLSDRESSELLDISNEAFRKRLSRARKDLYTFMDDKCGLMNEKNPCRCSKKMKSFQNNGWIDPAIPRFSMPLVRRLKEQVKELNCEYEDFNEHKYQEIFRDHPYFTTPPKILEELLVKYSPTI
;
A
#
# COMPACT_ATOMS: atom_id res chain seq x y z
N MET A 1 8.31 15.40 -8.66
CA MET A 1 8.75 14.27 -9.53
C MET A 1 9.06 14.68 -10.98
N LYS A 2 9.94 15.66 -11.24
CA LYS A 2 10.12 16.24 -12.58
C LYS A 2 11.35 15.64 -13.27
N THR A 3 11.13 15.04 -14.46
CA THR A 3 12.10 14.50 -15.43
C THR A 3 12.87 13.22 -15.08
N ASN A 4 13.00 12.33 -16.07
CA ASN A 4 13.83 11.13 -16.01
C ASN A 4 15.31 11.51 -15.97
N GLN A 5 16.12 10.70 -15.29
CA GLN A 5 17.57 10.84 -15.37
C GLN A 5 18.05 10.50 -16.81
N PRO A 6 19.19 11.04 -17.28
CA PRO A 6 19.69 10.77 -18.63
C PRO A 6 19.86 9.28 -18.93
N GLU A 7 20.36 8.50 -17.97
CA GLU A 7 20.50 7.04 -18.09
C GLU A 7 19.16 6.32 -18.21
N GLU A 8 18.14 6.81 -17.49
CA GLU A 8 16.78 6.27 -17.58
C GLU A 8 16.15 6.57 -18.93
N THR A 9 16.36 7.77 -19.48
CA THR A 9 15.92 8.13 -20.83
C THR A 9 16.54 7.21 -21.89
N GLN A 10 17.85 6.92 -21.79
CA GLN A 10 18.51 5.98 -22.70
C GLN A 10 17.95 4.55 -22.59
N LEU A 11 17.67 4.09 -21.37
CA LEU A 11 17.02 2.79 -21.15
C LEU A 11 15.63 2.74 -21.79
N ILE A 12 14.84 3.81 -21.66
CA ILE A 12 13.50 3.90 -22.26
C ILE A 12 13.58 3.82 -23.78
N GLU A 13 14.47 4.56 -24.42
CA GLU A 13 14.60 4.51 -25.88
C GLU A 13 15.06 3.13 -26.38
N ARG A 14 16.01 2.49 -25.68
CA ARG A 14 16.43 1.11 -26.01
C ARG A 14 15.28 0.12 -25.84
N ALA A 15 14.52 0.22 -24.75
CA ALA A 15 13.38 -0.65 -24.51
C ALA A 15 12.29 -0.48 -25.59
N ARG A 16 12.05 0.76 -26.07
CA ARG A 16 11.13 1.04 -27.18
C ARG A 16 11.56 0.43 -28.51
N THR A 17 12.87 0.34 -28.76
CA THR A 17 13.41 -0.31 -29.97
C THR A 17 13.54 -1.82 -29.86
N GLY A 18 13.03 -2.42 -28.77
CA GLY A 18 12.97 -3.88 -28.58
C GLY A 18 14.13 -4.46 -27.76
N ASP A 19 14.97 -3.65 -27.12
CA ASP A 19 16.00 -4.14 -26.21
C ASP A 19 15.36 -4.72 -24.94
N ARG A 20 15.31 -6.05 -24.90
CA ARG A 20 14.77 -6.82 -23.77
C ARG A 20 15.44 -6.49 -22.44
N ARG A 21 16.77 -6.36 -22.41
CA ARG A 21 17.51 -6.10 -21.16
C ARG A 21 17.19 -4.70 -20.64
N ALA A 22 17.03 -3.74 -21.56
CA ALA A 22 16.60 -2.40 -21.19
C ALA A 22 15.16 -2.40 -20.63
N LEU A 23 14.24 -3.14 -21.26
CA LEU A 23 12.87 -3.28 -20.76
C LEU A 23 12.83 -3.93 -19.37
N GLU A 24 13.53 -5.05 -19.18
CA GLU A 24 13.64 -5.73 -17.90
C GLU A 24 14.20 -4.81 -16.80
N SER A 25 15.25 -4.04 -17.12
CA SER A 25 15.82 -3.06 -16.20
C SER A 25 14.86 -1.91 -15.86
N LEU A 26 13.95 -1.52 -16.76
CA LEU A 26 12.93 -0.50 -16.47
C LEU A 26 11.82 -1.06 -15.59
N LEU A 27 11.35 -2.26 -15.90
CA LEU A 27 10.28 -2.91 -15.14
C LEU A 27 10.72 -3.21 -13.71
N SER A 28 11.96 -3.69 -13.50
CA SER A 28 12.48 -3.96 -12.15
C SER A 28 12.57 -2.70 -11.27
N LYS A 29 12.88 -1.53 -11.86
CA LYS A 29 12.92 -0.25 -11.14
C LYS A 29 11.56 0.19 -10.59
N VAL A 30 10.46 -0.15 -11.27
CA VAL A 30 9.11 0.26 -10.86
C VAL A 30 8.34 -0.85 -10.14
N GLN A 31 8.66 -2.12 -10.40
CA GLN A 31 7.97 -3.29 -9.88
C GLN A 31 7.75 -3.23 -8.37
N THR A 32 8.79 -2.90 -7.60
CA THR A 32 8.68 -2.95 -6.14
C THR A 32 7.70 -1.94 -5.58
N TRP A 33 7.69 -0.76 -6.17
CA TRP A 33 6.72 0.24 -5.81
C TRP A 33 5.31 -0.16 -6.24
N ILE A 34 5.14 -0.66 -7.47
CA ILE A 34 3.83 -1.05 -8.01
C ILE A 34 3.18 -2.11 -7.12
N TYR A 35 3.96 -3.13 -6.76
CA TYR A 35 3.51 -4.16 -5.83
C TYR A 35 3.10 -3.57 -4.49
N ASN A 36 3.89 -2.67 -3.91
CA ASN A 36 3.57 -2.06 -2.60
C ASN A 36 2.29 -1.22 -2.61
N VAL A 37 2.01 -0.52 -3.71
CA VAL A 37 0.77 0.26 -3.86
C VAL A 37 -0.42 -0.67 -4.02
N ILE A 38 -0.34 -1.60 -4.96
CA ILE A 38 -1.41 -2.59 -5.22
C ILE A 38 -1.70 -3.42 -3.96
N ARG A 39 -0.67 -3.86 -3.25
CA ARG A 39 -0.79 -4.63 -2.01
C ARG A 39 -1.57 -3.90 -0.93
N ARG A 40 -1.47 -2.57 -0.85
CA ARG A 40 -2.23 -1.72 0.08
C ARG A 40 -3.66 -1.45 -0.38
N ILE A 41 -3.90 -1.47 -1.69
CA ILE A 41 -5.24 -1.30 -2.24
C ILE A 41 -6.07 -2.57 -2.05
N LEU A 42 -5.51 -3.73 -2.42
CA LEU A 42 -6.19 -5.03 -2.42
C LEU A 42 -6.11 -5.76 -1.08
N LEU A 43 -5.02 -5.56 -0.33
CA LEU A 43 -4.78 -6.18 0.98
C LEU A 43 -4.73 -7.72 0.97
N ASN A 44 -4.74 -8.32 -0.22
CA ASN A 44 -4.44 -9.73 -0.48
C ASN A 44 -3.10 -9.85 -1.25
N PRO A 45 -2.14 -10.69 -0.80
CA PRO A 45 -0.84 -10.79 -1.46
C PRO A 45 -0.94 -11.46 -2.83
N GLN A 46 -1.74 -12.51 -2.95
CA GLN A 46 -1.90 -13.23 -4.21
C GLN A 46 -2.53 -12.34 -5.28
N GLU A 47 -3.65 -11.67 -4.95
CA GLU A 47 -4.29 -10.75 -5.89
C GLU A 47 -3.36 -9.56 -6.23
N ALA A 48 -2.51 -9.14 -5.29
CA ALA A 48 -1.54 -8.08 -5.54
C ALA A 48 -0.40 -8.51 -6.46
N GLU A 49 0.08 -9.74 -6.34
CA GLU A 49 1.06 -10.32 -7.26
C GLU A 49 0.49 -10.37 -8.68
N ASP A 50 -0.71 -10.93 -8.83
CA ASP A 50 -1.40 -11.08 -10.12
C ASP A 50 -1.64 -9.71 -10.78
N LEU A 51 -2.20 -8.75 -10.04
CA LEU A 51 -2.47 -7.41 -10.56
C LEU A 51 -1.16 -6.65 -10.88
N THR A 52 -0.08 -6.88 -10.13
CA THR A 52 1.24 -6.31 -10.44
C THR A 52 1.76 -6.84 -11.77
N GLN A 53 1.64 -8.14 -12.04
CA GLN A 53 2.02 -8.72 -13.33
C GLN A 53 1.23 -8.10 -14.48
N GLU A 54 -0.09 -7.97 -14.33
CA GLU A 54 -0.94 -7.33 -15.33
C GLU A 54 -0.52 -5.88 -15.62
N VAL A 55 -0.19 -5.12 -14.58
CA VAL A 55 0.28 -3.74 -14.71
C VAL A 55 1.64 -3.67 -15.41
N LEU A 56 2.60 -4.52 -15.03
CA LEU A 56 3.91 -4.57 -15.68
C LEU A 56 3.79 -4.93 -17.17
N LEU A 57 2.86 -5.85 -17.51
CA LEU A 57 2.57 -6.19 -18.89
C LEU A 57 1.93 -5.01 -19.64
N LYS A 58 1.02 -4.26 -19.01
CA LYS A 58 0.45 -3.03 -19.58
C LYS A 58 1.52 -1.96 -19.82
N ILE A 59 2.46 -1.80 -18.91
CA ILE A 59 3.60 -0.89 -19.05
C ILE A 59 4.46 -1.31 -20.24
N ALA A 60 4.83 -2.59 -20.33
CA ALA A 60 5.64 -3.12 -21.42
C ALA A 60 4.96 -2.94 -22.80
N THR A 61 3.69 -3.30 -22.90
CA THR A 61 2.92 -3.26 -24.16
C THR A 61 2.55 -1.84 -24.60
N ASN A 62 2.42 -0.89 -23.67
CA ASN A 62 2.10 0.51 -23.98
C ASN A 62 3.32 1.45 -23.93
N LEU A 63 4.55 0.93 -23.83
CA LEU A 63 5.76 1.74 -23.71
C LEU A 63 5.95 2.71 -24.88
N ALA A 64 5.50 2.34 -26.08
CA ALA A 64 5.53 3.22 -27.26
C ALA A 64 4.66 4.48 -27.09
N ALA A 65 3.59 4.42 -26.29
CA ALA A 65 2.68 5.53 -26.03
C ALA A 65 3.14 6.42 -24.85
N TYR A 66 4.22 6.06 -24.16
CA TYR A 66 4.81 6.92 -23.13
C TYR A 66 5.28 8.24 -23.76
N ASP A 67 5.06 9.37 -23.08
CA ASP A 67 5.50 10.69 -23.54
C ASP A 67 6.35 11.35 -22.43
N PRO A 68 7.69 11.44 -22.60
CA PRO A 68 8.58 12.00 -21.59
C PRO A 68 8.39 13.51 -21.38
N THR A 69 7.70 14.21 -22.28
CA THR A 69 7.40 15.64 -22.12
C THR A 69 6.27 15.88 -21.11
N ARG A 70 5.41 14.86 -20.89
CA ARG A 70 4.25 14.97 -19.99
C ARG A 70 4.57 14.55 -18.56
N ALA A 71 5.35 13.48 -18.39
CA ALA A 71 5.62 12.92 -17.06
C ALA A 71 6.89 12.05 -17.06
N SER A 72 7.48 11.83 -15.88
CA SER A 72 8.52 10.81 -15.72
C SER A 72 7.96 9.41 -16.00
N PHE A 73 8.82 8.45 -16.35
CA PHE A 73 8.43 7.06 -16.59
C PHE A 73 7.78 6.47 -15.33
N LYS A 74 8.38 6.76 -14.17
CA LYS A 74 7.85 6.40 -12.85
C LYS A 74 6.41 6.90 -12.67
N THR A 75 6.15 8.20 -12.89
CA THR A 75 4.80 8.78 -12.81
C THR A 75 3.82 8.11 -13.77
N TRP A 76 4.24 7.83 -15.01
CA TRP A 76 3.40 7.19 -16.01
C TRP A 76 3.03 5.76 -15.62
N ALA A 77 4.00 4.96 -15.16
CA ALA A 77 3.78 3.62 -14.62
C ALA A 77 2.83 3.64 -13.40
N TYR A 78 2.97 4.65 -12.54
CA TYR A 78 2.14 4.83 -11.36
C TYR A 78 0.68 5.08 -11.73
N ARG A 79 0.45 5.93 -12.73
CA ARG A 79 -0.90 6.19 -13.24
C ARG A 79 -1.55 4.93 -13.78
N ILE A 80 -0.81 4.12 -14.55
CA ILE A 80 -1.32 2.82 -15.02
C ILE A 80 -1.68 1.91 -13.84
N SER A 81 -0.83 1.85 -12.83
CA SER A 81 -1.02 1.01 -11.65
C SER A 81 -2.28 1.38 -10.86
N VAL A 82 -2.41 2.67 -10.54
CA VAL A 82 -3.53 3.21 -9.75
C VAL A 82 -4.84 3.08 -10.53
N ASN A 83 -4.85 3.43 -11.81
CA ASN A 83 -6.07 3.33 -12.62
C ASN A 83 -6.48 1.88 -12.86
N HIS A 84 -5.52 0.95 -12.98
CA HIS A 84 -5.83 -0.47 -13.11
C HIS A 84 -6.38 -1.04 -11.80
N ALA A 85 -5.86 -0.63 -10.65
CA ALA A 85 -6.39 -1.02 -9.35
C ALA A 85 -7.76 -0.38 -9.03
N LEU A 86 -7.97 0.89 -9.42
CA LEU A 86 -9.21 1.62 -9.23
C LEU A 86 -10.36 1.01 -10.05
N ASN A 87 -10.11 0.78 -11.35
CA ASN A 87 -11.13 0.31 -12.31
C ASN A 87 -11.17 -1.21 -12.47
N GLY A 88 -10.25 -1.93 -11.83
CA GLY A 88 -10.19 -3.38 -11.86
C GLY A 88 -11.30 -4.04 -11.06
N LYS A 89 -11.29 -5.38 -11.03
CA LYS A 89 -12.25 -6.16 -10.23
C LYS A 89 -12.16 -5.79 -8.75
N ARG A 90 -13.27 -5.97 -8.03
CA ARG A 90 -13.24 -5.89 -6.57
C ARG A 90 -12.37 -7.02 -6.04
N GLY A 91 -11.47 -6.69 -5.12
CA GLY A 91 -10.64 -7.71 -4.48
C GLY A 91 -11.50 -8.53 -3.52
N MET A 92 -11.11 -9.78 -3.27
CA MET A 92 -11.85 -10.68 -2.39
C MET A 92 -12.18 -10.05 -1.03
N LEU A 93 -11.20 -9.37 -0.42
CA LEU A 93 -11.38 -8.71 0.88
C LEU A 93 -12.31 -7.50 0.83
N GLU A 94 -12.36 -6.81 -0.31
CA GLU A 94 -13.27 -5.68 -0.51
C GLU A 94 -14.72 -6.13 -0.66
N GLU A 95 -14.96 -7.31 -1.23
CA GLU A 95 -16.32 -7.86 -1.38
C GLU A 95 -16.94 -8.31 -0.04
N ILE A 96 -16.10 -8.78 0.89
CA ILE A 96 -16.56 -9.28 2.20
C ILE A 96 -16.52 -8.23 3.31
N THR A 97 -15.86 -7.09 3.10
CA THR A 97 -15.77 -6.03 4.10
C THR A 97 -16.96 -5.08 3.98
N THR A 98 -17.65 -4.84 5.09
CA THR A 98 -18.93 -4.11 5.11
C THR A 98 -18.84 -2.68 5.65
N GLY A 99 -17.64 -2.19 6.02
CA GLY A 99 -17.42 -0.82 6.48
C GLY A 99 -17.01 -0.72 7.95
N PHE A 100 -16.99 0.49 8.50
CA PHE A 100 -16.49 0.75 9.85
C PHE A 100 -17.40 0.22 10.97
N SER A 101 -18.72 0.22 10.77
CA SER A 101 -19.69 -0.20 11.79
C SER A 101 -19.57 -1.68 12.14
N GLU A 102 -19.56 -2.55 11.13
CA GLU A 102 -19.38 -3.99 11.34
C GLU A 102 -17.96 -4.30 11.79
N TYR A 103 -16.96 -3.59 11.28
CA TYR A 103 -15.58 -3.76 11.74
C TYR A 103 -15.42 -3.41 13.23
N ALA A 104 -16.10 -2.37 13.72
CA ALA A 104 -16.20 -2.09 15.15
C ALA A 104 -16.84 -3.25 15.92
N ASN A 105 -17.96 -3.79 15.43
CA ASN A 105 -18.65 -4.91 16.09
C ASN A 105 -17.75 -6.16 16.17
N GLU A 106 -17.02 -6.49 15.12
CA GLU A 106 -16.06 -7.61 15.13
C GLU A 106 -14.91 -7.35 16.12
N LEU A 107 -14.38 -6.13 16.18
CA LEU A 107 -13.35 -5.78 17.16
C LEU A 107 -13.87 -5.85 18.60
N GLU A 108 -15.13 -5.54 18.87
CA GLU A 108 -15.74 -5.60 20.20
C GLU A 108 -15.94 -7.05 20.67
N LYS A 109 -16.28 -7.96 19.75
CA LYS A 109 -16.36 -9.41 20.02
C LYS A 109 -15.01 -10.03 20.38
N MET A 110 -13.90 -9.37 20.03
CA MET A 110 -12.54 -9.82 20.33
C MET A 110 -12.05 -9.18 21.62
N PRO A 111 -12.16 -9.82 22.80
CA PRO A 111 -11.80 -9.18 24.06
C PRO A 111 -10.30 -8.85 24.13
N ASN A 112 -9.96 -7.86 24.94
CA ASN A 112 -8.58 -7.65 25.37
C ASN A 112 -8.15 -8.78 26.29
N ILE A 113 -6.98 -9.36 26.04
CA ILE A 113 -6.36 -10.39 26.86
C ILE A 113 -5.13 -9.77 27.53
N ASP A 114 -5.11 -9.75 28.85
CA ASP A 114 -3.93 -9.31 29.59
C ASP A 114 -2.86 -10.39 29.54
N ILE A 115 -1.68 -10.02 29.04
CA ILE A 115 -0.52 -10.91 28.89
C ILE A 115 0.56 -10.43 29.87
N PRO A 116 1.20 -11.32 30.64
CA PRO A 116 2.29 -10.96 31.53
C PRO A 116 3.42 -10.20 30.83
N ALA A 117 4.03 -9.23 31.51
CA ALA A 117 5.02 -8.33 30.91
C ALA A 117 6.26 -9.08 30.36
N ASN A 118 6.71 -10.13 31.05
CA ASN A 118 7.81 -10.99 30.61
C ASN A 118 7.48 -11.71 29.29
N GLU A 119 6.23 -12.15 29.10
CA GLU A 119 5.80 -12.77 27.85
C GLU A 119 5.68 -11.74 26.71
N LEU A 120 5.17 -10.54 26.99
CA LEU A 120 5.06 -9.46 25.99
C LEU A 120 6.43 -9.02 25.45
N SER A 121 7.47 -9.07 26.28
CA SER A 121 8.84 -8.71 25.88
C SER A 121 9.55 -9.79 25.07
N SER A 122 8.96 -10.96 24.88
CA SER A 122 9.57 -12.00 24.02
C SER A 122 9.63 -11.53 22.55
N PRO A 123 10.71 -11.83 21.81
CA PRO A 123 10.84 -11.43 20.41
C PRO A 123 9.67 -11.87 19.53
N GLU A 124 9.16 -13.08 19.77
CA GLU A 124 8.00 -13.65 19.07
C GLU A 124 6.74 -12.81 19.28
N ASN A 125 6.42 -12.47 20.53
CA ASN A 125 5.23 -11.66 20.80
C ASN A 125 5.39 -10.22 20.31
N LEU A 126 6.60 -9.64 20.32
CA LEU A 126 6.83 -8.31 19.75
C LEU A 126 6.50 -8.27 18.24
N VAL A 127 6.91 -9.30 17.50
CA VAL A 127 6.55 -9.46 16.08
C VAL A 127 5.03 -9.55 15.92
N LEU A 128 4.36 -10.36 16.76
CA LEU A 128 2.91 -10.55 16.68
C LEU A 128 2.09 -9.32 17.10
N ILE A 129 2.64 -8.46 17.95
CA ILE A 129 2.02 -7.18 18.32
C ILE A 129 2.06 -6.21 17.13
N GLU A 130 3.19 -6.16 16.43
CA GLU A 130 3.32 -5.39 15.19
C GLU A 130 2.42 -5.98 14.09
N GLU A 131 2.31 -7.31 13.99
CA GLU A 131 1.36 -8.00 13.11
C GLU A 131 -0.08 -7.60 13.42
N ALA A 132 -0.46 -7.58 14.71
CA ALA A 132 -1.79 -7.15 15.15
C ALA A 132 -2.07 -5.69 14.79
N LYS A 133 -1.10 -4.80 15.01
CA LYS A 133 -1.17 -3.38 14.62
C LYS A 133 -1.38 -3.25 13.11
N ALA A 134 -0.55 -3.92 12.31
CA ALA A 134 -0.59 -3.89 10.86
C ALA A 134 -1.88 -4.50 10.29
N SER A 135 -2.34 -5.63 10.83
CA SER A 135 -3.59 -6.27 10.43
C SER A 135 -4.78 -5.35 10.70
N CYS A 136 -4.81 -4.72 11.87
CA CYS A 136 -5.93 -3.86 12.26
C CYS A 136 -5.99 -2.59 11.41
N THR A 137 -4.84 -1.95 11.15
CA THR A 137 -4.80 -0.72 10.33
C THR A 137 -5.13 -1.01 8.87
N LEU A 138 -4.68 -2.13 8.31
CA LEU A 138 -5.09 -2.54 6.97
C LEU A 138 -6.58 -2.88 6.91
N GLY A 139 -7.14 -3.53 7.94
CA GLY A 139 -8.58 -3.74 8.06
C GLY A 139 -9.37 -2.43 8.01
N MET A 140 -8.89 -1.37 8.69
CA MET A 140 -9.50 -0.03 8.63
C MET A 140 -9.46 0.58 7.22
N LEU A 141 -8.42 0.30 6.42
CA LEU A 141 -8.39 0.74 5.02
C LEU A 141 -9.47 0.03 4.19
N LEU A 142 -9.79 -1.24 4.48
CA LEU A 142 -10.87 -1.95 3.79
C LEU A 142 -12.26 -1.36 4.07
N CYS A 143 -12.44 -0.74 5.24
CA CYS A 143 -13.67 -0.06 5.61
C CYS A 143 -13.95 1.20 4.77
N LEU A 144 -12.92 1.80 4.18
CA LEU A 144 -13.06 2.90 3.23
C LEU A 144 -13.53 2.35 1.88
N ASP A 145 -14.35 3.14 1.20
CA ASP A 145 -14.60 2.89 -0.22
C ASP A 145 -13.28 2.92 -1.01
N ARG A 146 -13.25 2.22 -2.14
CA ARG A 146 -12.03 2.06 -2.93
C ARG A 146 -11.41 3.40 -3.32
N GLU A 147 -12.23 4.38 -3.65
CA GLU A 147 -11.75 5.68 -4.09
C GLU A 147 -11.06 6.44 -2.94
N GLN A 148 -11.74 6.51 -1.78
CA GLN A 148 -11.21 7.05 -0.53
C GLN A 148 -9.91 6.37 -0.12
N ARG A 149 -9.89 5.03 -0.14
CA ARG A 149 -8.72 4.21 0.19
C ARG A 149 -7.54 4.59 -0.68
N ILE A 150 -7.73 4.65 -1.99
CA ILE A 150 -6.65 5.00 -2.93
C ILE A 150 -6.17 6.43 -2.71
N ALA A 151 -7.09 7.40 -2.52
CA ALA A 151 -6.70 8.78 -2.26
C ALA A 151 -5.84 8.91 -0.99
N LEU A 152 -6.23 8.23 0.08
CA LEU A 152 -5.47 8.17 1.33
C LEU A 152 -4.10 7.50 1.14
N ILE A 153 -4.04 6.38 0.40
CA ILE A 153 -2.79 5.68 0.13
C ILE A 153 -1.80 6.60 -0.61
N LEU A 154 -2.26 7.30 -1.65
CA LEU A 154 -1.40 8.19 -2.45
C LEU A 154 -0.88 9.37 -1.63
N ALA A 155 -1.75 10.04 -0.87
CA ALA A 155 -1.35 11.21 -0.09
C ALA A 155 -0.59 10.84 1.18
N ASP A 156 -1.21 10.03 2.06
CA ASP A 156 -0.77 9.91 3.45
C ASP A 156 0.30 8.84 3.63
N LEU A 157 0.21 7.76 2.83
CA LEU A 157 1.12 6.62 2.92
C LEU A 157 2.29 6.74 1.95
N MET A 158 2.05 7.24 0.75
CA MET A 158 3.09 7.31 -0.29
C MET A 158 3.77 8.66 -0.39
N GLY A 159 3.18 9.69 0.21
CA GLY A 159 3.77 11.00 0.13
C GLY A 159 3.68 11.60 -1.27
N LEU A 160 2.56 11.48 -2.00
CA LEU A 160 2.28 12.32 -3.16
C LEU A 160 1.44 13.58 -2.86
N SER A 161 1.81 14.72 -3.45
CA SER A 161 1.02 15.96 -3.29
C SER A 161 -0.42 15.78 -3.79
N ASP A 162 -1.34 16.65 -3.35
CA ASP A 162 -2.73 16.64 -3.87
C ASP A 162 -2.76 16.74 -5.39
N ARG A 163 -1.85 17.56 -5.94
CA ARG A 163 -1.73 17.76 -7.38
C ARG A 163 -1.29 16.47 -8.07
N GLU A 164 -0.18 15.88 -7.64
CA GLU A 164 0.33 14.63 -8.22
C GLU A 164 -0.70 13.51 -8.09
N SER A 165 -1.34 13.39 -6.92
CA SER A 165 -2.37 12.37 -6.68
C SER A 165 -3.60 12.55 -7.56
N SER A 166 -4.07 13.81 -7.74
CA SER A 166 -5.19 14.11 -8.63
C SER A 166 -4.87 13.83 -10.10
N GLU A 167 -3.64 14.13 -10.55
CA GLU A 167 -3.16 13.81 -11.90
C GLU A 167 -3.05 12.30 -12.13
N LEU A 168 -2.66 11.52 -11.11
CA LEU A 168 -2.63 10.05 -11.19
C LEU A 168 -4.02 9.43 -11.28
N LEU A 169 -5.01 10.02 -10.61
CA LEU A 169 -6.39 9.54 -10.57
C LEU A 169 -7.26 10.08 -11.72
N ASP A 170 -6.73 10.97 -12.55
CA ASP A 170 -7.46 11.64 -13.63
C ASP A 170 -8.72 12.37 -13.14
N ILE A 171 -8.61 13.08 -12.00
CA ILE A 171 -9.68 13.87 -11.40
C ILE A 171 -9.21 15.30 -11.09
N SER A 172 -10.15 16.21 -10.82
CA SER A 172 -9.79 17.56 -10.39
C SER A 172 -9.13 17.54 -9.01
N ASN A 173 -8.22 18.49 -8.77
CA ASN A 173 -7.57 18.65 -7.46
C ASN A 173 -8.60 18.88 -6.33
N GLU A 174 -9.68 19.60 -6.63
CA GLU A 174 -10.80 19.79 -5.69
C GLU A 174 -11.52 18.47 -5.36
N ALA A 175 -11.80 17.64 -6.37
CA ALA A 175 -12.43 16.32 -6.15
C ALA A 175 -11.52 15.42 -5.31
N PHE A 176 -10.21 15.43 -5.58
CA PHE A 176 -9.22 14.71 -4.80
C PHE A 176 -9.24 15.16 -3.33
N ARG A 177 -9.14 16.46 -3.06
CA ARG A 177 -9.19 17.03 -1.69
C ARG A 177 -10.45 16.65 -0.95
N LYS A 178 -11.61 16.71 -1.60
CA LYS A 178 -12.90 16.28 -1.00
C LYS A 178 -12.88 14.79 -0.63
N ARG A 179 -12.37 13.94 -1.52
CA ARG A 179 -12.27 12.49 -1.31
C ARG A 179 -11.30 12.15 -0.17
N LEU A 180 -10.12 12.77 -0.18
CA LEU A 180 -9.13 12.62 0.87
C LEU A 180 -9.68 13.10 2.22
N SER A 181 -10.26 14.31 2.29
CA SER A 181 -10.84 14.85 3.52
C SER A 181 -11.88 13.90 4.14
N ARG A 182 -12.76 13.29 3.33
CA ARG A 182 -13.72 12.27 3.80
C ARG A 182 -13.00 11.05 4.36
N ALA A 183 -12.06 10.48 3.61
CA ALA A 183 -11.29 9.30 4.05
C ALA A 183 -10.58 9.54 5.40
N ARG A 184 -9.94 10.71 5.54
CA ARG A 184 -9.25 11.12 6.77
C ARG A 184 -10.22 11.27 7.93
N LYS A 185 -11.39 11.89 7.70
CA LYS A 185 -12.42 12.07 8.72
C LYS A 185 -12.96 10.73 9.21
N ASP A 186 -13.32 9.82 8.30
CA ASP A 186 -13.92 8.53 8.65
C ASP A 186 -12.93 7.67 9.46
N LEU A 187 -11.66 7.61 9.04
CA LEU A 187 -10.60 6.96 9.81
C LEU A 187 -10.38 7.60 11.17
N TYR A 188 -10.28 8.94 11.23
CA TYR A 188 -10.08 9.65 12.49
C TYR A 188 -11.21 9.35 13.47
N THR A 189 -12.46 9.48 13.05
CA THR A 189 -13.63 9.22 13.90
C THR A 189 -13.62 7.79 14.44
N PHE A 190 -13.33 6.80 13.60
CA PHE A 190 -13.24 5.42 14.04
C PHE A 190 -12.10 5.19 15.06
N MET A 191 -10.91 5.69 14.75
CA MET A 191 -9.74 5.44 15.60
C MET A 191 -9.79 6.22 16.91
N ASP A 192 -10.35 7.43 16.93
CA ASP A 192 -10.54 8.21 18.14
C ASP A 192 -11.55 7.57 19.10
N ASP A 193 -12.55 6.84 18.57
CA ASP A 193 -13.53 6.09 19.37
C ASP A 193 -13.01 4.71 19.84
N LYS A 194 -12.23 4.01 19.00
CA LYS A 194 -11.86 2.60 19.27
C LYS A 194 -10.40 2.37 19.65
N CYS A 195 -9.46 3.13 19.09
CA CYS A 195 -8.03 2.78 19.11
C CYS A 195 -7.27 3.47 20.24
N GLY A 196 -6.57 2.68 21.07
CA GLY A 196 -5.74 3.20 22.15
C GLY A 196 -4.46 3.92 21.72
N LEU A 197 -3.97 3.66 20.50
CA LEU A 197 -2.82 4.38 19.95
C LEU A 197 -3.20 5.83 19.60
N MET A 198 -4.48 6.07 19.29
CA MET A 198 -5.00 7.40 19.00
C MET A 198 -5.47 8.12 20.25
N ASN A 199 -6.33 7.47 21.03
CA ASN A 199 -6.89 8.03 22.25
C ASN A 199 -6.65 7.07 23.42
N GLU A 200 -5.84 7.51 24.36
CA GLU A 200 -5.38 6.68 25.49
C GLU A 200 -6.53 6.22 26.41
N LYS A 201 -7.68 6.91 26.38
CA LYS A 201 -8.88 6.54 27.14
C LYS A 201 -9.54 5.27 26.61
N ASN A 202 -9.33 4.93 25.34
CA ASN A 202 -9.91 3.73 24.75
C ASN A 202 -9.24 2.48 25.34
N PRO A 203 -9.96 1.38 25.57
CA PRO A 203 -9.38 0.18 26.18
C PRO A 203 -8.50 -0.64 25.21
N CYS A 204 -8.67 -0.48 23.90
CA CYS A 204 -7.95 -1.27 22.90
C CYS A 204 -6.44 -1.04 22.98
N ARG A 205 -5.65 -2.11 23.01
CA ARG A 205 -4.19 -2.05 22.90
C ARG A 205 -3.73 -3.21 22.01
N CYS A 206 -2.82 -2.96 21.06
CA CYS A 206 -2.32 -4.02 20.17
C CYS A 206 -1.72 -5.20 20.97
N SER A 207 -1.00 -4.91 22.06
CA SER A 207 -0.48 -5.92 23.00
C SER A 207 -1.57 -6.80 23.60
N LYS A 208 -2.73 -6.24 23.92
CA LYS A 208 -3.87 -6.96 24.51
C LYS A 208 -4.77 -7.63 23.46
N LYS A 209 -4.81 -7.09 22.24
CA LYS A 209 -5.60 -7.66 21.13
C LYS A 209 -4.87 -8.79 20.41
N MET A 210 -3.53 -8.84 20.47
CA MET A 210 -2.69 -9.80 19.75
C MET A 210 -3.17 -11.25 19.89
N LYS A 211 -3.38 -11.76 21.12
CA LYS A 211 -3.91 -13.13 21.32
C LYS A 211 -5.34 -13.32 20.82
N SER A 212 -6.19 -12.30 20.97
CA SER A 212 -7.57 -12.34 20.48
C SER A 212 -7.61 -12.43 18.95
N PHE A 213 -6.75 -11.68 18.27
CA PHE A 213 -6.59 -11.73 16.82
C PHE A 213 -6.06 -13.07 16.34
N GLN A 214 -5.16 -13.72 17.10
CA GLN A 214 -4.72 -15.09 16.81
C GLN A 214 -5.89 -16.07 16.89
N ASN A 215 -6.63 -16.02 18.00
CA ASN A 215 -7.74 -16.93 18.24
C ASN A 215 -8.87 -16.80 17.20
N ASN A 216 -9.01 -15.62 16.58
CA ASN A 216 -10.01 -15.34 15.55
C ASN A 216 -9.43 -15.36 14.12
N GLY A 217 -8.18 -15.79 13.94
CA GLY A 217 -7.56 -15.94 12.61
C GLY A 217 -7.23 -14.62 11.89
N TRP A 218 -7.26 -13.49 12.58
CA TRP A 218 -6.84 -12.19 12.03
C TRP A 218 -5.33 -12.15 11.83
N ILE A 219 -4.57 -12.81 12.71
CA ILE A 219 -3.12 -12.98 12.56
C ILE A 219 -2.74 -14.45 12.76
N ASP A 220 -1.78 -14.92 11.97
CA ASP A 220 -1.28 -16.30 12.05
C ASP A 220 0.16 -16.28 12.57
N PRO A 221 0.44 -16.87 13.75
CA PRO A 221 1.80 -16.93 14.29
C PRO A 221 2.80 -17.70 13.41
N ALA A 222 2.33 -18.70 12.68
CA ALA A 222 3.18 -19.52 11.82
C ALA A 222 3.53 -18.79 10.51
N ILE A 223 2.67 -17.85 10.08
CA ILE A 223 2.82 -17.11 8.82
C ILE A 223 2.53 -15.61 9.04
N PRO A 224 3.43 -14.86 9.71
CA PRO A 224 3.27 -13.42 9.83
C PRO A 224 3.25 -12.77 8.44
N ARG A 225 2.18 -12.02 8.13
CA ARG A 225 1.91 -11.44 6.82
C ARG A 225 2.55 -10.06 6.65
N PHE A 226 2.84 -9.38 7.75
CA PHE A 226 3.28 -7.99 7.75
C PHE A 226 4.64 -7.82 8.46
N SER A 227 4.85 -8.54 9.55
CA SER A 227 5.93 -8.30 10.53
C SER A 227 7.21 -9.13 10.34
N MET A 228 7.38 -9.80 9.20
CA MET A 228 8.57 -10.62 8.91
C MET A 228 9.90 -9.86 9.14
N PRO A 229 10.97 -10.55 9.58
CA PRO A 229 12.15 -9.88 10.12
C PRO A 229 12.86 -9.08 9.01
N LEU A 230 13.09 -7.79 9.25
CA LEU A 230 13.75 -6.82 8.37
C LEU A 230 12.92 -6.23 7.22
N VAL A 231 11.61 -6.06 7.40
CA VAL A 231 10.87 -5.18 6.50
C VAL A 231 11.26 -3.72 6.74
N ARG A 232 11.84 -3.05 5.72
CA ARG A 232 12.03 -1.58 5.70
C ARG A 232 10.71 -0.90 6.05
N ARG A 233 10.74 0.20 6.81
CA ARG A 233 9.50 0.91 7.17
C ARG A 233 9.09 1.82 6.02
N LEU A 234 7.79 1.96 5.78
CA LEU A 234 7.27 2.84 4.72
C LEU A 234 7.79 4.28 4.87
N LYS A 235 7.85 4.80 6.10
CA LYS A 235 8.42 6.13 6.40
C LYS A 235 9.85 6.35 5.90
N GLU A 236 10.67 5.29 5.83
CA GLU A 236 12.05 5.37 5.33
C GLU A 236 12.04 5.57 3.81
N GLN A 237 11.13 4.90 3.11
CA GLN A 237 10.99 5.00 1.65
C GLN A 237 10.31 6.30 1.21
N VAL A 238 9.36 6.83 1.98
CA VAL A 238 8.70 8.12 1.69
C VAL A 238 9.69 9.29 1.82
N LYS A 239 10.63 9.24 2.76
CA LYS A 239 11.69 10.27 2.89
C LYS A 239 12.61 10.32 1.67
N GLU A 240 12.94 9.17 1.09
CA GLU A 240 13.77 9.08 -0.13
C GLU A 240 13.06 9.61 -1.39
N LEU A 241 11.73 9.75 -1.37
CA LEU A 241 10.94 10.25 -2.49
C LEU A 241 11.01 11.78 -2.69
N ASN A 242 11.83 12.52 -1.92
CA ASN A 242 12.03 13.99 -2.04
C ASN A 242 10.72 14.77 -2.22
N CYS A 243 9.73 14.49 -1.39
CA CYS A 243 8.45 15.18 -1.45
C CYS A 243 8.47 16.40 -0.52
N GLU A 244 8.52 17.58 -1.12
CA GLU A 244 8.27 18.86 -0.44
C GLU A 244 6.77 18.94 -0.13
N TYR A 245 6.42 19.04 1.15
CA TYR A 245 5.03 18.93 1.59
C TYR A 245 4.58 20.07 2.47
N GLU A 246 3.45 20.66 2.09
CA GLU A 246 2.61 21.51 2.94
C GLU A 246 1.73 20.59 3.82
N ASP A 247 1.74 20.83 5.13
CA ASP A 247 0.85 20.26 6.17
C ASP A 247 0.86 18.74 6.44
N PHE A 248 2.02 18.20 6.80
CA PHE A 248 2.16 16.80 7.22
C PHE A 248 1.78 16.50 8.70
N ASN A 249 1.47 17.49 9.52
CA ASN A 249 1.48 17.35 10.99
C ASN A 249 0.12 17.42 11.69
N GLU A 250 -1.00 17.58 10.99
CA GLU A 250 -2.28 17.77 11.70
C GLU A 250 -2.91 16.47 12.24
N HIS A 251 -2.48 15.28 11.78
CA HIS A 251 -3.21 14.05 12.06
C HIS A 251 -2.36 12.91 12.64
N LYS A 252 -2.47 12.72 13.96
CA LYS A 252 -1.80 11.68 14.77
C LYS A 252 -1.91 10.26 14.19
N TYR A 253 -2.98 9.92 13.45
CA TYR A 253 -3.13 8.57 12.91
C TYR A 253 -2.18 8.27 11.76
N GLN A 254 -1.70 9.27 11.00
CA GLN A 254 -0.87 9.04 9.82
C GLN A 254 0.47 8.36 10.19
N GLU A 255 1.06 8.73 11.33
CA GLU A 255 2.24 8.06 11.91
C GLU A 255 2.02 6.55 12.07
N ILE A 256 0.82 6.15 12.52
CA ILE A 256 0.46 4.74 12.72
C ILE A 256 0.51 3.95 11.39
N PHE A 257 0.07 4.56 10.28
CA PHE A 257 0.09 3.95 8.96
C PHE A 257 1.46 4.05 8.26
N ARG A 258 2.27 5.07 8.55
CA ARG A 258 3.63 5.22 7.97
C ARG A 258 4.65 4.28 8.59
N ASP A 259 4.37 3.77 9.78
CA ASP A 259 5.11 2.66 10.37
C ASP A 259 4.77 1.30 9.74
N HIS A 260 3.85 1.24 8.77
CA HIS A 260 3.47 -0.01 8.13
C HIS A 260 4.64 -0.62 7.32
N PRO A 261 4.75 -1.97 7.28
CA PRO A 261 5.75 -2.69 6.51
C PRO A 261 5.85 -2.31 5.01
N TYR A 262 7.06 -2.13 4.48
CA TYR A 262 7.34 -2.04 3.05
C TYR A 262 7.69 -3.41 2.44
N PHE A 263 6.80 -3.97 1.65
CA PHE A 263 6.90 -5.36 1.20
C PHE A 263 8.01 -5.56 0.17
N THR A 264 8.78 -6.62 0.32
CA THR A 264 9.66 -7.10 -0.75
C THR A 264 8.80 -7.75 -1.82
N THR A 265 9.07 -7.41 -3.07
CA THR A 265 8.29 -7.95 -4.19
C THR A 265 8.78 -9.34 -4.53
N PRO A 266 7.89 -10.34 -4.68
CA PRO A 266 8.30 -11.67 -5.09
C PRO A 266 9.04 -11.64 -6.44
N PRO A 267 10.27 -12.19 -6.53
CA PRO A 267 11.04 -12.21 -7.78
C PRO A 267 10.28 -12.84 -8.94
N LYS A 268 9.50 -13.89 -8.63
CA LYS A 268 8.65 -14.62 -9.58
C LYS A 268 7.73 -13.74 -10.42
N ILE A 269 7.28 -12.58 -9.92
CA ILE A 269 6.39 -11.68 -10.67
C ILE A 269 7.03 -11.27 -12.00
N LEU A 270 8.31 -10.90 -11.98
CA LEU A 270 9.00 -10.47 -13.19
C LEU A 270 9.50 -11.68 -13.99
N GLU A 271 9.98 -12.73 -13.31
CA GLU A 271 10.43 -13.97 -13.97
C GLU A 271 9.31 -14.62 -14.79
N GLU A 272 8.10 -14.77 -14.23
CA GLU A 272 6.93 -15.33 -14.92
C GLU A 272 6.52 -14.49 -16.13
N LEU A 273 6.54 -13.16 -16.00
CA LEU A 273 6.27 -12.25 -17.12
C LEU A 273 7.31 -12.40 -18.22
N LEU A 274 8.59 -12.43 -17.86
CA LEU A 274 9.69 -12.60 -18.82
C LEU A 274 9.63 -13.95 -19.53
N VAL A 275 9.31 -15.05 -18.83
CA VAL A 275 9.17 -16.37 -19.43
C VAL A 275 7.98 -16.40 -20.40
N LYS A 276 6.80 -15.94 -19.96
CA LYS A 276 5.55 -16.05 -20.72
C LYS A 276 5.53 -15.20 -22.00
N TYR A 277 6.23 -14.07 -21.99
CA TYR A 277 6.25 -13.13 -23.11
C TYR A 277 7.63 -13.03 -23.80
N SER A 278 8.49 -14.03 -23.58
CA SER A 278 9.66 -14.24 -24.44
C SER A 278 9.20 -14.74 -25.80
N PRO A 279 9.61 -14.13 -26.93
CA PRO A 279 9.56 -14.84 -28.19
C PRO A 279 10.42 -16.10 -28.05
N THR A 280 9.85 -17.25 -28.40
CA THR A 280 10.61 -18.50 -28.53
C THR A 280 11.69 -18.25 -29.58
N ILE A 281 12.96 -18.40 -29.19
CA ILE A 281 14.10 -18.32 -30.11
C ILE A 281 13.97 -19.41 -31.18
#